data_AF-A0AAV5VSG6-F1
#
_entry.id   AF-A0AAV5VSG6-F1
#
_cell.length_a   1.000
_cell.length_b   1.000
_cell.length_c   1.000
_cell.angle_alpha   90.00
_cell.angle_beta   90.00
_cell.angle_gamma   90.00
#
_symmetry.space_group_name_H-M   'P 1'
#
loop_
_entity.id
_entity.type
_entity.pdbx_description
1 polymer ?
#
loop_
_entity_poly.entity_id
_entity_poly.type
_entity_poly.pdbx_seq_one_letter_code
_entity_poly.pdbx_strand_id
1 'polypeptide(L)'
;NYLYRLDELANSDIPAIIDKALELSGNEQLYYVGHSQGNLVGFTALADNPQYNKKVRKLFALAPVGAAHYAKGPVKLAYLAYNLFRPLT
;
A
#
# COMPACT_ATOMS: atom_id res chain seq x y z
N ASN A 1 -8.04 -4.67 13.92
CA ASN A 1 -8.66 -3.85 12.86
C ASN A 1 -7.71 -3.85 11.66
N TYR A 2 -8.04 -4.48 10.52
CA TYR A 2 -7.11 -4.68 9.39
C TYR A 2 -6.81 -3.38 8.64
N LEU A 3 -7.79 -2.47 8.58
CA LEU A 3 -7.63 -1.13 8.02
C LEU A 3 -6.57 -0.33 8.80
N TYR A 4 -6.59 -0.42 10.14
CA TYR A 4 -5.58 0.20 10.99
C TYR A 4 -4.14 -0.23 10.65
N ARG A 5 -3.92 -1.49 10.26
CA ARG A 5 -2.60 -1.96 9.83
C ARG A 5 -2.18 -1.42 8.46
N LEU A 6 -3.13 -1.25 7.54
CA LEU A 6 -2.86 -0.66 6.22
C LEU A 6 -2.56 0.83 6.33
N ASP A 7 -3.31 1.55 7.17
CA ASP A 7 -3.11 2.97 7.40
C ASP A 7 -1.74 3.24 8.06
N GLU A 8 -1.34 2.41 9.04
CA GLU A 8 0.01 2.47 9.63
C GLU A 8 1.09 2.23 8.56
N LEU A 9 0.93 1.21 7.71
CA LEU A 9 1.89 0.93 6.63
C LEU A 9 2.00 2.11 5.65
N ALA A 10 0.87 2.69 5.24
CA ALA A 10 0.83 3.74 4.23
C ALA A 10 1.32 5.09 4.75
N ASN A 11 0.94 5.45 5.99
CA ASN A 11 1.20 6.79 6.53
C ASN A 11 2.42 6.88 7.45
N SER A 12 2.94 5.74 7.92
CA SER A 12 4.16 5.70 8.74
C SER A 12 5.29 4.96 8.03
N ASP A 13 5.07 3.71 7.66
CA ASP A 13 6.17 2.84 7.22
C ASP A 13 6.70 3.22 5.82
N ILE A 14 5.82 3.42 4.82
CA ILE A 14 6.26 3.78 3.47
C ILE A 14 7.02 5.13 3.44
N PRO A 15 6.53 6.22 4.05
CA PRO A 15 7.29 7.46 4.19
C PRO A 15 8.68 7.27 4.79
N ALA A 16 8.78 6.55 5.91
CA ALA A 16 10.04 6.29 6.59
C ALA A 16 11.00 5.44 5.74
N ILE A 17 10.48 4.42 5.05
CA ILE A 17 11.27 3.57 4.16
C ILE A 17 11.80 4.37 2.97
N ILE A 18 10.97 5.21 2.35
CA ILE A 18 11.40 6.07 1.23
C ILE A 18 12.52 7.00 1.69
N ASP A 19 12.32 7.70 2.82
CA ASP A 19 13.32 8.64 3.32
C ASP A 19 14.63 7.93 3.66
N LYS A 20 14.56 6.77 4.31
CA LYS A 20 15.76 6.01 4.64
C LYS A 20 16.47 5.48 3.40
N ALA A 21 15.74 5.02 2.38
CA ALA A 21 16.34 4.55 1.13
C ALA A 21 17.03 5.68 0.35
N LEU A 22 16.45 6.87 0.32
CA LEU A 22 17.07 8.05 -0.31
C LEU A 22 18.29 8.53 0.48
N GLU A 23 18.21 8.57 1.81
CA GLU A 23 19.34 8.90 2.69
C GLU A 23 20.53 7.96 2.47
N LEU A 24 20.28 6.65 2.47
CA LEU A 24 21.33 5.64 2.30
C LEU A 24 21.94 5.63 0.90
N SER A 25 21.15 5.93 -0.13
CA SER A 25 21.61 5.89 -1.52
C SER A 25 22.17 7.22 -2.03
N GLY A 26 21.88 8.32 -1.36
CA GLY A 26 22.21 9.68 -1.81
C GLY A 26 21.40 10.15 -3.03
N ASN A 27 20.38 9.40 -3.47
CA ASN A 27 19.54 9.78 -4.59
C ASN A 27 18.42 10.74 -4.15
N GLU A 28 18.00 11.62 -5.05
CA GLU A 28 16.84 12.49 -4.82
C GLU A 28 15.50 11.78 -5.03
N GLN A 29 15.50 10.70 -5.83
CA GLN A 29 14.31 9.94 -6.19
C GLN A 29 14.60 8.43 -6.23
N LEU A 30 13.55 7.63 -6.04
CA LEU A 30 13.57 6.18 -6.22
C LEU A 30 12.43 5.67 -7.12
N TYR A 31 12.53 4.43 -7.54
CA TYR A 31 11.44 3.70 -8.19
C TYR A 31 10.74 2.82 -7.17
N TYR A 32 9.41 2.93 -7.08
CA TYR A 32 8.61 2.04 -6.23
C TYR A 32 8.13 0.85 -7.06
N VAL A 33 8.28 -0.36 -6.55
CA VAL A 33 7.72 -1.57 -7.17
C VAL A 33 6.78 -2.23 -6.18
N GLY A 34 5.49 -2.21 -6.48
CA GLY A 34 4.45 -2.79 -5.63
C GLY A 34 3.94 -4.09 -6.20
N HIS A 35 3.72 -5.10 -5.35
CA HIS A 35 3.03 -6.33 -5.71
C HIS A 35 1.80 -6.54 -4.84
N SER A 36 0.64 -6.88 -5.44
CA SER A 36 -0.59 -7.17 -4.70
C SER A 36 -0.95 -6.03 -3.72
N GLN A 37 -1.06 -6.32 -2.42
CA GLN A 37 -1.29 -5.35 -1.34
C GLN A 37 -0.24 -4.22 -1.29
N GLY A 38 1.00 -4.46 -1.72
CA GLY A 38 2.03 -3.42 -1.80
C GLY A 38 1.62 -2.26 -2.71
N ASN A 39 0.79 -2.52 -3.72
CA ASN A 39 0.22 -1.44 -4.54
C ASN A 39 -0.79 -0.62 -3.77
N LEU A 40 -1.67 -1.26 -3.00
CA LEU A 40 -2.65 -0.55 -2.17
C LEU A 40 -1.94 0.40 -1.21
N VAL A 41 -0.93 -0.10 -0.49
CA VAL A 41 -0.15 0.70 0.46
C VAL A 41 0.62 1.82 -0.26
N GLY A 42 1.27 1.53 -1.39
CA GLY A 42 1.97 2.54 -2.19
C GLY A 42 1.05 3.63 -2.75
N PHE A 43 -0.13 3.27 -3.24
CA PHE A 43 -1.13 4.23 -3.72
C PHE A 43 -1.64 5.12 -2.59
N THR A 44 -2.03 4.54 -1.45
CA THR A 44 -2.49 5.29 -0.29
C THR A 44 -1.40 6.24 0.20
N ALA A 45 -0.16 5.76 0.35
CA ALA A 45 0.96 6.58 0.83
C ALA A 45 1.19 7.81 -0.05
N LEU A 46 1.19 7.65 -1.38
CA LEU A 46 1.43 8.74 -2.34
C LEU A 46 0.23 9.69 -2.50
N ALA A 47 -0.99 9.18 -2.30
CA ALA A 47 -2.20 9.99 -2.31
C ALA A 47 -2.32 10.84 -1.04
N ASP A 48 -2.10 10.24 0.13
CA ASP A 48 -2.24 10.90 1.43
C ASP A 48 -1.05 11.80 1.76
N ASN A 49 0.13 11.55 1.16
CA ASN A 49 1.36 12.31 1.39
C ASN A 49 1.96 12.86 0.08
N PRO A 50 1.35 13.88 -0.56
CA PRO A 50 1.76 14.41 -1.85
C PRO A 50 3.23 14.88 -1.92
N GLN A 51 3.85 15.21 -0.79
CA GLN A 51 5.27 15.56 -0.69
C GLN A 51 6.22 14.42 -1.09
N TYR A 52 5.75 13.16 -1.13
CA TYR A 52 6.53 12.01 -1.61
C TYR A 52 6.42 11.79 -3.13
N ASN A 53 5.49 12.48 -3.82
CA ASN A 53 5.37 12.36 -5.28
C ASN A 53 6.60 12.90 -6.03
N LYS A 54 7.34 13.84 -5.43
CA LYS A 54 8.63 14.29 -5.96
C LYS A 54 9.79 13.32 -5.66
N LYS A 55 9.62 12.41 -4.68
CA LYS A 55 10.61 11.43 -4.23
C LYS A 55 10.46 10.07 -4.92
N VAL A 56 9.28 9.77 -5.46
CA VAL A 56 9.01 8.56 -6.23
C VAL A 56 8.91 8.90 -7.71
N ARG A 57 9.91 8.48 -8.49
CA ARG A 57 10.00 8.80 -9.93
C ARG A 57 8.91 8.09 -10.73
N LYS A 58 8.70 6.80 -10.46
CA LYS A 58 7.61 5.98 -11.00
C LYS A 58 7.24 4.88 -10.02
N LEU A 59 5.97 4.49 -10.03
CA LEU A 59 5.45 3.31 -9.36
C LEU A 59 5.14 2.23 -10.41
N PHE A 60 5.77 1.08 -10.28
CA PHE A 60 5.52 -0.11 -11.10
C PHE A 60 4.60 -1.06 -10.34
N ALA A 61 3.38 -1.25 -10.85
CA ALA A 61 2.35 -2.02 -10.16
C ALA A 61 2.18 -3.43 -10.73
N LEU A 62 2.65 -4.44 -10.00
CA LEU A 62 2.55 -5.85 -10.35
C LEU A 62 1.34 -6.47 -9.65
N ALA A 63 0.39 -7.03 -10.41
CA ALA A 63 -0.88 -7.55 -9.88
C ALA A 63 -1.58 -6.55 -8.92
N PRO A 64 -1.98 -5.36 -9.41
CA PRO A 64 -2.41 -4.25 -8.57
C PRO A 64 -3.69 -4.56 -7.79
N VAL A 65 -3.66 -4.26 -6.49
CA VAL A 65 -4.86 -4.20 -5.64
C VAL A 65 -5.14 -2.74 -5.34
N GLY A 66 -6.23 -2.20 -5.90
CA GLY A 66 -6.77 -0.88 -5.55
C GLY A 66 -8.12 -0.96 -4.85
N ALA A 67 -8.98 -1.88 -5.30
CA ALA A 67 -10.22 -2.25 -4.62
C ALA A 67 -10.49 -3.75 -4.84
N ALA A 68 -11.11 -4.41 -3.85
CA ALA A 68 -11.39 -5.85 -3.91
C ALA A 68 -12.86 -6.18 -4.21
N HIS A 69 -13.72 -5.18 -4.45
CA HIS A 69 -15.17 -5.37 -4.54
C HIS A 69 -15.61 -6.40 -5.60
N TYR A 70 -14.93 -6.42 -6.75
CA TYR A 70 -15.25 -7.33 -7.86
C TYR A 70 -14.32 -8.55 -7.93
N ALA A 71 -13.49 -8.79 -6.91
CA ALA A 71 -12.59 -9.94 -6.88
C ALA A 71 -13.40 -11.25 -6.95
N LYS A 72 -12.86 -12.25 -7.68
CA LYS A 72 -13.46 -13.57 -7.86
C LYS A 72 -12.57 -14.66 -7.25
N GLY A 73 -13.13 -15.86 -7.09
CA GLY A 73 -12.37 -17.03 -6.62
C GLY A 73 -11.97 -16.93 -5.14
N PRO A 74 -10.78 -17.43 -4.76
CA PRO A 74 -10.36 -17.52 -3.35
C PRO A 74 -10.38 -16.19 -2.60
N VAL A 75 -10.06 -15.07 -3.26
CA VAL A 75 -10.09 -13.73 -2.65
C VAL A 75 -11.51 -13.34 -2.21
N LYS A 76 -12.52 -13.66 -3.04
CA LYS A 76 -13.94 -13.44 -2.69
C LYS A 76 -14.33 -14.28 -1.49
N LEU A 77 -13.92 -15.54 -1.45
CA LEU A 77 -14.21 -16.44 -0.34
C LEU A 77 -13.57 -15.95 0.97
N ALA A 78 -12.31 -15.53 0.92
CA ALA A 78 -11.61 -14.95 2.07
C ALA A 78 -12.28 -13.66 2.56
N TYR A 79 -12.70 -12.77 1.65
CA TYR A 79 -13.44 -11.56 2.00
C TYR A 79 -14.79 -11.85 2.67
N LEU A 80 -15.56 -12.82 2.13
CA LEU A 80 -16.83 -13.23 2.72
C LEU A 80 -16.65 -13.87 4.11
N ALA A 81 -15.66 -14.77 4.24
CA ALA A 81 -15.32 -15.37 5.53
C ALA A 81 -14.90 -14.31 6.55
N TYR A 82 -14.04 -13.37 6.15
CA TYR A 82 -13.65 -12.25 6.99
C TYR A 82 -14.87 -11.45 7.48
N ASN A 83 -15.80 -11.09 6.60
CA ASN A 83 -16.99 -10.33 7.00
C ASN A 83 -17.96 -11.13 7.89
N LEU A 84 -18.04 -12.45 7.70
CA LEU A 84 -18.89 -13.31 8.53
C LEU A 84 -18.35 -13.45 9.96
N PHE A 85 -17.03 -13.49 10.12
CA PHE A 85 -16.36 -13.70 11.41
C PHE A 85 -15.78 -12.42 12.02
N ARG A 86 -15.93 -11.26 11.37
CA ARG A 86 -15.44 -10.00 11.96
C ARG A 86 -16.24 -9.70 13.24
N PRO A 87 -15.59 -9.29 14.33
CA PRO A 87 -16.30 -8.88 15.53
C PRO A 87 -17.20 -7.68 15.23
N LEU A 88 -18.37 -7.62 15.87
CA LEU A 88 -19.36 -6.54 15.74
C LEU A 88 -18.96 -5.22 16.43
N THR A 89 -17.69 -5.09 16.81
CA THR A 89 -17.14 -3.88 17.44
C THR A 89 -17.01 -2.75 16.44
#